data_AF-A0A1G8RM15-F1
#
_entry.id   AF-A0A1G8RM15-F1
#
_cell.length_a   1.000
_cell.length_b   1.000
_cell.length_c   1.000
_cell.angle_alpha   90.00
_cell.angle_beta   90.00
_cell.angle_gamma   90.00
#
_symmetry.space_group_name_H-M   'P 1'
#
loop_
_entity.id
_entity.type
_entity.pdbx_description
1 polymer ?
#
loop_
_entity_poly.entity_id
_entity_poly.type
_entity_poly.pdbx_seq_one_letter_code
_entity_poly.pdbx_strand_id
1 'polypeptide(L)'
;MKANGYLLSPKSKQYHALDSFVYEYSNSGGMKDNIKVEINYMLRCHVLETEQRHFESSWEPIGVSVLSVAPIEIFASKIVALINRTAPRDLYDIYNLVKFGLIDESEEPLLRKCVVFYSAIGAESPPFEFQFNTIDQVTQNRIKTDLYPVLRNKDKFDLKTAQMQVKAWLESLLKLEDNEQEFLDAFRNKTYQPELLFESTEIVERIRNHPMALWKCSQK
;
A
#
# COMPACT_ATOMS: atom_id res chain seq x y z
N MET A 1 -23.32 -2.23 18.29
CA MET A 1 -23.72 -3.49 17.61
C MET A 1 -22.88 -4.62 18.19
N LYS A 2 -23.50 -5.75 18.55
CA LYS A 2 -22.81 -6.97 19.01
C LYS A 2 -23.24 -8.11 18.07
N ALA A 3 -22.28 -8.79 17.45
CA ALA A 3 -22.55 -9.91 16.55
C ALA A 3 -21.45 -10.96 16.72
N ASN A 4 -21.82 -12.24 16.87
CA ASN A 4 -20.87 -13.36 16.94
C ASN A 4 -19.69 -13.17 17.92
N GLY A 5 -19.93 -12.53 19.07
CA GLY A 5 -18.90 -12.28 20.10
C GLY A 5 -18.05 -11.02 19.90
N TYR A 6 -18.21 -10.31 18.78
CA TYR A 6 -17.55 -9.03 18.51
C TYR A 6 -18.40 -7.85 18.98
N LEU A 7 -17.78 -6.88 19.64
CA LEU A 7 -18.39 -5.65 20.12
C LEU A 7 -17.79 -4.43 19.42
N LEU A 8 -18.62 -3.61 18.79
CA LEU A 8 -18.16 -2.34 18.21
C LEU A 8 -17.65 -1.40 19.32
N SER A 9 -16.39 -1.03 19.25
CA SER A 9 -15.70 -0.15 20.19
C SER A 9 -16.00 1.32 19.94
N PRO A 10 -16.10 2.17 20.98
CA PRO A 10 -16.18 3.63 20.84
C PRO A 10 -14.96 4.26 20.15
N LYS A 11 -13.87 3.52 19.98
CA LYS A 11 -12.70 3.95 19.19
C LYS A 11 -12.96 3.97 17.67
N SER A 12 -14.10 3.44 17.24
CA SER A 12 -14.53 3.48 15.83
C SER A 12 -14.82 4.91 15.40
N LYS A 13 -14.51 5.23 14.15
CA LYS A 13 -14.67 6.57 13.58
C LYS A 13 -15.32 6.48 12.21
N GLN A 14 -16.27 7.37 11.95
CA GLN A 14 -16.90 7.52 10.65
C GLN A 14 -16.48 8.88 10.08
N TYR A 15 -15.87 8.86 8.90
CA TYR A 15 -15.48 10.05 8.15
C TYR A 15 -16.06 9.99 6.74
N HIS A 16 -16.18 11.13 6.06
CA HIS A 16 -16.75 11.17 4.71
C HIS A 16 -15.99 10.31 3.69
N ALA A 17 -14.66 10.24 3.80
CA ALA A 17 -13.80 9.52 2.85
C ALA A 17 -13.41 8.11 3.32
N LEU A 18 -13.58 7.81 4.61
CA LEU A 18 -13.11 6.56 5.21
C LEU A 18 -13.90 6.24 6.48
N ASP A 19 -14.35 4.98 6.59
CA ASP A 19 -14.82 4.44 7.86
C ASP A 19 -13.74 3.57 8.51
N SER A 20 -13.62 3.67 9.83
CA SER A 20 -12.69 2.89 10.64
C SER A 20 -13.46 2.26 11.81
N PHE A 21 -13.80 0.98 11.69
CA PHE A 21 -14.47 0.22 12.75
C PHE A 21 -13.44 -0.57 13.58
N VAL A 22 -13.55 -0.48 14.90
CA VAL A 22 -12.75 -1.27 15.83
C VAL A 22 -13.70 -2.22 16.56
N TYR A 23 -13.51 -3.52 16.37
CA TYR A 23 -14.30 -4.56 17.01
C TYR A 23 -13.48 -5.26 18.10
N GLU A 24 -13.94 -5.18 19.34
CA GLU A 24 -13.33 -5.87 20.48
C GLU A 24 -13.91 -7.29 20.62
N TYR A 25 -13.06 -8.26 20.93
CA TYR A 25 -13.43 -9.65 21.17
C TYR A 25 -12.54 -10.29 22.24
N SER A 26 -12.94 -11.44 22.77
CA SER A 26 -12.09 -12.26 23.65
C SER A 26 -11.39 -13.33 22.81
N ASN A 27 -10.06 -13.37 22.82
CA ASN A 27 -9.30 -14.38 22.11
C ASN A 27 -9.31 -15.74 22.85
N SER A 28 -8.74 -16.78 22.25
CA SER A 28 -8.69 -18.13 22.82
C SER A 28 -7.93 -18.23 24.15
N GLY A 29 -7.10 -17.23 24.48
CA GLY A 29 -6.42 -17.11 25.77
C GLY A 29 -7.24 -16.36 26.84
N GLY A 30 -8.50 -16.01 26.56
CA GLY A 30 -9.36 -15.25 27.47
C GLY A 30 -9.04 -13.76 27.56
N MET A 31 -8.06 -13.28 26.79
CA MET A 31 -7.66 -11.87 26.78
C MET A 31 -8.53 -11.08 25.80
N LYS A 32 -8.79 -9.81 26.11
CA LYS A 32 -9.43 -8.89 25.17
C LYS A 32 -8.45 -8.53 24.05
N ASP A 33 -8.92 -8.60 22.82
CA ASP A 33 -8.20 -8.20 21.63
C ASP A 33 -9.14 -7.42 20.70
N ASN A 34 -8.62 -6.88 19.60
CA ASN A 34 -9.41 -6.13 18.64
C ASN A 34 -9.05 -6.43 17.18
N ILE A 35 -10.06 -6.32 16.32
CA ILE A 35 -9.90 -6.29 14.86
C ILE A 35 -10.31 -4.90 14.39
N LYS A 36 -9.46 -4.27 13.59
CA LYS A 36 -9.76 -3.00 12.92
C LYS A 36 -10.12 -3.26 11.47
N VAL A 37 -11.26 -2.72 11.03
CA VAL A 37 -11.73 -2.76 9.64
C VAL A 37 -11.79 -1.33 9.12
N GLU A 38 -11.07 -1.05 8.05
CA GLU A 38 -11.09 0.25 7.38
C GLU A 38 -11.71 0.12 5.99
N ILE A 39 -12.63 1.02 5.66
CA ILE A 39 -13.27 1.09 4.34
C ILE A 39 -12.93 2.45 3.75
N ASN A 40 -12.12 2.47 2.69
CA ASN A 40 -11.74 3.70 2.00
C ASN A 40 -12.62 3.91 0.77
N TYR A 41 -13.44 4.95 0.79
CA TYR A 41 -14.35 5.25 -0.31
C TYR A 41 -13.67 6.00 -1.46
N MET A 42 -12.51 6.61 -1.23
CA MET A 42 -11.78 7.41 -2.21
C MET A 42 -10.81 6.59 -3.07
N LEU A 43 -10.34 5.44 -2.58
CA LEU A 43 -9.43 4.51 -3.25
C LEU A 43 -10.16 3.27 -3.78
N ARG A 44 -11.36 3.46 -4.33
CA ARG A 44 -12.25 2.38 -4.81
C ARG A 44 -12.06 1.99 -6.29
N CYS A 45 -11.20 2.71 -7.01
CA CYS A 45 -10.87 2.43 -8.41
C CYS A 45 -9.43 1.91 -8.45
N HIS A 46 -9.26 0.65 -8.84
CA HIS A 46 -7.95 -0.01 -8.90
C HIS A 46 -7.37 0.09 -10.31
N VAL A 47 -6.04 0.18 -10.39
CA VAL A 47 -5.31 0.22 -11.68
C VAL A 47 -5.48 -1.13 -12.38
N LEU A 48 -5.28 -2.21 -11.63
CA LEU A 48 -5.40 -3.58 -12.07
C LEU A 48 -6.73 -4.19 -11.62
N GLU A 49 -7.15 -5.25 -12.30
CA GLU A 49 -8.34 -5.99 -11.91
C GLU A 49 -8.13 -6.67 -10.55
N THR A 50 -9.20 -6.73 -9.75
CA THR A 50 -9.17 -7.48 -8.49
C THR A 50 -9.23 -8.97 -8.78
N GLU A 51 -8.45 -9.74 -8.03
CA GLU A 51 -8.34 -11.19 -8.19
C GLU A 51 -9.06 -11.90 -7.04
N GLN A 52 -9.72 -13.02 -7.34
CA GLN A 52 -10.19 -13.93 -6.30
C GLN A 52 -8.99 -14.67 -5.70
N ARG A 53 -8.73 -14.47 -4.41
CA ARG A 53 -7.69 -15.17 -3.65
C ARG A 53 -8.32 -16.15 -2.69
N HIS A 54 -8.00 -17.42 -2.90
CA HIS A 54 -8.41 -18.50 -2.02
C HIS A 54 -7.33 -18.74 -0.96
N PHE A 55 -7.73 -18.85 0.30
CA PHE A 55 -6.84 -19.32 1.35
C PHE A 55 -7.54 -20.34 2.25
N GLU A 56 -6.78 -21.35 2.63
CA GLU A 56 -7.20 -22.38 3.58
C GLU A 56 -6.66 -22.05 4.96
N SER A 57 -7.40 -22.44 5.99
CA SER A 57 -6.96 -22.27 7.37
C SER A 57 -7.39 -23.46 8.22
N SER A 58 -6.74 -23.65 9.36
CA SER A 58 -7.10 -24.73 10.27
C SER A 58 -8.53 -24.61 10.84
N TRP A 59 -9.12 -23.41 10.82
CA TRP A 59 -10.48 -23.16 11.29
C TRP A 59 -11.53 -23.21 10.17
N GLU A 60 -11.11 -23.11 8.91
CA GLU A 60 -11.95 -23.27 7.72
C GLU A 60 -11.18 -24.09 6.67
N PRO A 61 -11.25 -25.44 6.74
CA PRO A 61 -10.51 -26.32 5.84
C PRO A 61 -10.99 -26.28 4.39
N ILE A 62 -12.24 -25.88 4.13
CA ILE A 62 -12.76 -25.71 2.76
C ILE A 62 -12.17 -24.43 2.12
N GLY A 63 -11.60 -23.55 2.96
CA GLY A 63 -11.00 -22.29 2.57
C GLY A 63 -12.04 -21.21 2.28
N VAL A 64 -11.53 -19.98 2.20
CA VAL A 64 -12.33 -18.77 1.92
C VAL A 64 -11.73 -18.08 0.71
N SER A 65 -12.60 -17.68 -0.22
CA SER A 65 -12.22 -16.84 -1.36
C SER A 65 -12.61 -15.39 -1.09
N VAL A 66 -11.65 -14.49 -1.25
CA VAL A 66 -11.84 -13.04 -1.09
C VAL A 66 -11.34 -12.31 -2.32
N LEU A 67 -12.00 -11.22 -2.67
CA LEU A 67 -11.47 -10.29 -3.65
C LEU A 67 -10.25 -9.57 -3.06
N SER A 68 -9.14 -9.58 -3.80
CA SER A 68 -7.91 -8.90 -3.46
C SER A 68 -7.49 -7.98 -4.59
N VAL A 69 -6.90 -6.85 -4.22
CA VAL A 69 -6.12 -6.03 -5.16
C VAL A 69 -4.93 -6.85 -5.68
N ALA A 70 -4.52 -6.61 -6.93
CA ALA A 70 -3.38 -7.27 -7.53
C ALA A 70 -2.07 -7.01 -6.73
N PRO A 71 -1.15 -7.98 -6.63
CA PRO A 71 0.08 -7.84 -5.84
C PRO A 71 0.93 -6.64 -6.22
N ILE A 72 1.09 -6.37 -7.52
CA ILE A 72 1.85 -5.20 -8.03
C ILE A 72 1.32 -3.91 -7.42
N GLU A 73 0.00 -3.76 -7.38
CA GLU A 73 -0.67 -2.57 -6.87
C GLU A 73 -0.58 -2.47 -5.33
N ILE A 74 -0.66 -3.61 -4.63
CA ILE A 74 -0.39 -3.70 -3.20
C ILE A 74 1.05 -3.23 -2.91
N PHE A 75 2.05 -3.76 -3.62
CA PHE A 75 3.45 -3.37 -3.41
C PHE A 75 3.72 -1.92 -3.80
N ALA A 76 3.09 -1.41 -4.86
CA ALA A 76 3.16 0.02 -5.21
C ALA A 76 2.70 0.89 -4.03
N SER A 77 1.54 0.59 -3.46
CA SER A 77 1.03 1.34 -2.30
C SER A 77 1.94 1.21 -1.06
N LYS A 78 2.59 0.06 -0.86
CA LYS A 78 3.58 -0.16 0.22
C LYS A 78 4.85 0.65 0.01
N ILE A 79 5.35 0.75 -1.22
CA ILE A 79 6.49 1.61 -1.58
C ILE A 79 6.14 3.07 -1.28
N VAL A 80 4.97 3.55 -1.72
CA VAL A 80 4.49 4.91 -1.42
C VAL A 80 4.37 5.14 0.09
N ALA A 81 3.85 4.16 0.84
CA ALA A 81 3.74 4.25 2.30
C ALA A 81 5.12 4.27 2.98
N LEU A 82 6.07 3.45 2.52
CA LEU A 82 7.44 3.41 3.02
C LEU A 82 8.14 4.75 2.83
N ILE A 83 8.07 5.33 1.62
CA ILE A 83 8.69 6.62 1.30
C ILE A 83 8.11 7.73 2.18
N ASN A 84 6.79 7.73 2.39
CA ASN A 84 6.10 8.80 3.12
C ASN A 84 6.19 8.69 4.65
N ARG A 85 6.15 7.47 5.22
CA ARG A 85 6.00 7.24 6.66
C ARG A 85 7.17 6.50 7.30
N THR A 86 8.00 5.86 6.49
CA THR A 86 9.18 5.13 6.93
C THR A 86 8.88 4.13 8.06
N ALA A 87 7.89 3.25 7.86
CA ALA A 87 7.50 2.27 8.87
C ALA A 87 8.30 0.96 8.77
N PRO A 88 8.73 0.36 9.90
CA PRO A 88 9.45 -0.92 9.93
C PRO A 88 8.80 -2.06 9.15
N ARG A 89 7.46 -2.15 9.17
CA ARG A 89 6.71 -3.22 8.50
C ARG A 89 6.76 -3.08 6.98
N ASP A 90 6.58 -1.87 6.47
CA ASP A 90 6.71 -1.62 5.04
C ASP A 90 8.14 -1.88 4.56
N LEU A 91 9.16 -1.49 5.34
CA LEU A 91 10.56 -1.82 5.02
C LEU A 91 10.79 -3.33 4.98
N TYR A 92 10.23 -4.08 5.93
CA TYR A 92 10.33 -5.54 5.96
C TYR A 92 9.67 -6.19 4.74
N ASP A 93 8.47 -5.73 4.36
CA ASP A 93 7.73 -6.27 3.24
C ASP A 93 8.44 -5.99 1.90
N ILE A 94 8.93 -4.76 1.69
CA ILE A 94 9.70 -4.42 0.48
C ILE A 94 11.07 -5.12 0.48
N TYR A 95 11.71 -5.30 1.64
CA TYR A 95 12.94 -6.08 1.70
C TYR A 95 12.72 -7.53 1.27
N ASN A 96 11.64 -8.17 1.70
CA ASN A 96 11.31 -9.53 1.28
C ASN A 96 10.92 -9.61 -0.20
N LEU A 97 10.21 -8.61 -0.72
CA LEU A 97 9.94 -8.46 -2.16
C LEU A 97 11.24 -8.54 -2.97
N VAL A 98 12.24 -7.73 -2.59
CA VAL A 98 13.55 -7.69 -3.25
C VAL A 98 14.34 -8.97 -3.03
N LYS A 99 14.44 -9.43 -1.77
CA LYS A 99 15.24 -10.60 -1.39
C LYS A 99 14.79 -11.88 -2.10
N PHE A 100 13.50 -12.06 -2.29
CA PHE A 100 12.93 -13.25 -2.90
C PHE A 100 12.61 -13.08 -4.39
N GLY A 101 12.85 -11.90 -4.97
CA GLY A 101 12.57 -11.62 -6.38
C GLY A 101 11.10 -11.86 -6.73
N LEU A 102 10.17 -11.32 -5.93
CA LEU A 102 8.73 -11.59 -6.12
C LEU A 102 8.09 -10.74 -7.23
N ILE A 103 8.87 -9.90 -7.90
CA ILE A 103 8.49 -9.09 -9.06
C ILE A 103 9.54 -9.34 -10.13
N ASP A 104 9.08 -9.73 -11.31
CA ASP A 104 9.96 -9.96 -12.45
C ASP A 104 10.41 -8.61 -13.05
N GLU A 105 11.59 -8.58 -13.67
CA GLU A 105 12.10 -7.37 -14.35
C GLU A 105 11.10 -6.84 -15.40
N SER A 106 10.32 -7.73 -16.03
CA SER A 106 9.27 -7.36 -16.98
C SER A 106 8.06 -6.65 -16.36
N GLU A 107 7.85 -6.81 -15.05
CA GLU A 107 6.75 -6.19 -14.29
C GLU A 107 7.16 -4.85 -13.66
N GLU A 108 8.47 -4.56 -13.56
CA GLU A 108 9.00 -3.33 -12.97
C GLU A 108 8.42 -2.04 -13.61
N PRO A 109 8.25 -1.92 -14.94
CA PRO A 109 7.63 -0.73 -15.53
C PRO A 109 6.20 -0.50 -15.04
N LEU A 110 5.40 -1.58 -14.91
CA LEU A 110 4.03 -1.49 -14.41
C LEU A 110 4.01 -1.12 -12.91
N LEU A 111 4.92 -1.71 -12.12
CA LEU A 111 5.09 -1.37 -10.72
C LEU A 111 5.47 0.11 -10.53
N ARG A 112 6.44 0.62 -11.30
CA ARG A 112 6.83 2.04 -11.28
C ARG A 112 5.66 2.94 -11.62
N LYS A 113 4.93 2.67 -12.71
CA LYS A 113 3.72 3.43 -13.09
C LYS A 113 2.67 3.43 -11.98
N CYS A 114 2.44 2.30 -11.33
CA CYS A 114 1.57 2.22 -10.15
C CYS A 114 2.08 3.09 -8.99
N VAL A 115 3.39 3.07 -8.68
CA VAL A 115 3.99 3.92 -7.63
C VAL A 115 3.80 5.40 -7.95
N VAL A 116 4.01 5.80 -9.21
CA VAL A 116 3.79 7.18 -9.68
C VAL A 116 2.34 7.60 -9.49
N PHE A 117 1.39 6.76 -9.95
CA PHE A 117 -0.04 7.01 -9.79
C PHE A 117 -0.43 7.20 -8.32
N TYR A 118 -0.06 6.23 -7.47
CA TYR A 118 -0.41 6.23 -6.05
C TYR A 118 0.29 7.34 -5.26
N SER A 119 1.46 7.78 -5.69
CA SER A 119 2.13 8.96 -5.14
C SER A 119 1.34 10.24 -5.43
N ALA A 120 0.88 10.42 -6.68
CA ALA A 120 0.10 11.59 -7.07
C ALA A 120 -1.24 11.68 -6.30
N ILE A 121 -1.97 10.56 -6.18
CA ILE A 121 -3.26 10.55 -5.50
C ILE A 121 -3.15 10.40 -3.97
N GLY A 122 -2.01 9.94 -3.45
CA GLY A 122 -1.81 9.69 -2.01
C GLY A 122 -1.19 10.84 -1.22
N ALA A 123 -0.28 11.62 -1.81
CA ALA A 123 0.47 12.69 -1.13
C ALA A 123 -0.26 14.04 -1.17
N GLU A 124 0.08 15.03 -0.34
CA GLU A 124 -0.58 16.36 -0.41
C GLU A 124 -0.39 17.01 -1.81
N SER A 125 0.80 16.91 -2.36
CA SER A 125 1.15 17.25 -3.73
C SER A 125 1.93 16.10 -4.39
N PRO A 126 1.83 15.94 -5.73
CA PRO A 126 2.67 14.98 -6.45
C PRO A 126 4.16 15.27 -6.22
N PRO A 127 4.99 14.23 -6.02
CA PRO A 127 6.42 14.43 -5.82
C PRO A 127 7.08 14.97 -7.09
N PHE A 128 8.10 15.82 -6.92
CA PHE A 128 9.01 16.20 -8.00
C PHE A 128 10.06 15.12 -8.26
N GLU A 129 10.50 14.49 -7.18
CA GLU A 129 11.48 13.41 -7.19
C GLU A 129 11.19 12.46 -6.04
N PHE A 130 11.66 11.22 -6.17
CA PHE A 130 11.56 10.21 -5.12
C PHE A 130 12.84 10.21 -4.29
N GLN A 131 12.71 10.50 -2.99
CA GLN A 131 13.83 10.50 -2.05
C GLN A 131 13.74 9.31 -1.09
N PHE A 132 14.87 8.61 -0.89
CA PHE A 132 14.92 7.39 -0.08
C PHE A 132 15.76 7.52 1.20
N ASN A 133 16.31 8.70 1.47
CA ASN A 133 17.13 8.94 2.66
C ASN A 133 16.36 8.80 3.97
N THR A 134 15.03 8.95 3.92
CA THR A 134 14.16 8.74 5.08
C THR A 134 14.20 7.29 5.55
N ILE A 135 14.48 6.31 4.68
CA ILE A 135 14.62 4.88 5.03
C ILE A 135 15.69 4.65 6.12
N ASP A 136 16.74 5.47 6.14
CA ASP A 136 17.81 5.39 7.15
C ASP A 136 17.32 5.81 8.56
N GLN A 137 16.16 6.47 8.66
CA GLN A 137 15.54 6.86 9.93
C GLN A 137 14.85 5.70 10.67
N VAL A 138 14.67 4.54 10.03
CA VAL A 138 14.22 3.35 10.75
C VAL A 138 15.30 2.94 11.74
N THR A 139 14.94 2.83 13.01
CA THR A 139 15.88 2.46 14.08
C THR A 139 15.67 1.03 14.54
N GLN A 140 16.72 0.44 15.11
CA GLN A 140 16.65 -0.87 15.77
C GLN A 140 15.58 -0.92 16.87
N ASN A 141 15.32 0.21 17.55
CA ASN A 141 14.25 0.27 18.54
C ASN A 141 12.87 0.08 17.88
N ARG A 142 12.61 0.78 16.76
CA ARG A 142 11.37 0.62 16.00
C ARG A 142 11.20 -0.77 15.41
N ILE A 143 12.29 -1.45 15.04
CA ILE A 143 12.25 -2.87 14.66
C ILE A 143 11.73 -3.73 15.82
N LYS A 144 12.26 -3.52 17.03
CA LYS A 144 11.86 -4.27 18.22
C LYS A 144 10.40 -4.03 18.62
N THR A 145 9.91 -2.79 18.49
CA THR A 145 8.57 -2.41 18.97
C THR A 145 7.48 -2.61 17.91
N ASP A 146 7.78 -2.40 16.63
CA ASP A 146 6.75 -2.29 15.59
C ASP A 146 6.74 -3.46 14.61
N LEU A 147 7.84 -4.22 14.52
CA LEU A 147 8.01 -5.36 13.60
C LEU A 147 8.06 -6.71 14.33
N TYR A 148 8.99 -6.90 15.26
CA TYR A 148 9.16 -8.22 15.92
C TYR A 148 7.89 -8.79 16.59
N PRO A 149 6.99 -7.98 17.19
CA PRO A 149 5.77 -8.53 17.77
C PRO A 149 4.81 -9.16 16.76
N VAL A 150 4.92 -8.83 15.46
CA VAL A 150 4.02 -9.34 14.40
C VAL A 150 4.64 -10.44 13.54
N LEU A 151 5.93 -10.74 13.72
CA LEU A 151 6.58 -11.80 12.96
C LEU A 151 6.30 -13.16 13.59
N ARG A 152 5.88 -14.12 12.76
CA ARG A 152 5.69 -15.51 13.18
C ARG A 152 7.01 -16.20 13.53
N ASN A 153 8.07 -15.92 12.75
CA ASN A 153 9.40 -16.41 13.03
C ASN A 153 10.25 -15.30 13.67
N LYS A 154 11.04 -15.65 14.68
CA LYS A 154 11.94 -14.72 15.40
C LYS A 154 13.28 -14.59 14.69
N ASP A 155 13.33 -14.85 13.38
CA ASP A 155 14.53 -14.64 12.59
C ASP A 155 14.98 -13.19 12.76
N LYS A 156 16.29 -13.03 12.98
CA LYS A 156 16.87 -11.72 13.19
C LYS A 156 16.75 -10.91 11.91
N PHE A 157 16.02 -9.80 11.96
CA PHE A 157 15.93 -8.87 10.84
C PHE A 157 17.20 -8.00 10.79
N ASP A 158 18.00 -8.18 9.74
CA ASP A 158 19.16 -7.31 9.51
C ASP A 158 18.73 -6.00 8.87
N LEU A 159 18.45 -5.02 9.74
CA LEU A 159 18.03 -3.68 9.33
C LEU A 159 19.03 -3.01 8.38
N LYS A 160 20.35 -3.15 8.60
CA LYS A 160 21.35 -2.45 7.78
C LYS A 160 21.34 -2.99 6.37
N THR A 161 21.31 -4.32 6.23
CA THR A 161 21.19 -4.97 4.93
C THR A 161 19.87 -4.61 4.26
N ALA A 162 18.76 -4.61 5.01
CA ALA A 162 17.45 -4.26 4.46
C ALA A 162 17.39 -2.82 3.94
N GLN A 163 17.88 -1.84 4.72
CA GLN A 163 17.95 -0.44 4.29
C GLN A 163 18.78 -0.29 3.01
N MET A 164 19.97 -0.90 2.98
CA MET A 164 20.86 -0.81 1.82
C MET A 164 20.25 -1.40 0.55
N GLN A 165 19.71 -2.63 0.63
CA GLN A 165 19.16 -3.32 -0.54
C GLN A 165 17.88 -2.65 -1.05
N VAL A 166 16.98 -2.24 -0.14
CA VAL A 166 15.74 -1.58 -0.52
C VAL A 166 16.02 -0.22 -1.15
N LYS A 167 16.94 0.58 -0.60
CA LYS A 167 17.33 1.86 -1.22
C LYS A 167 17.89 1.66 -2.62
N ALA A 168 18.87 0.76 -2.78
CA ALA A 168 19.49 0.50 -4.08
C ALA A 168 18.47 0.04 -5.13
N TRP A 169 17.53 -0.83 -4.75
CA TRP A 169 16.48 -1.29 -5.65
C TRP A 169 15.49 -0.17 -6.00
N LEU A 170 15.04 0.63 -5.04
CA LEU A 170 14.14 1.77 -5.30
C LEU A 170 14.80 2.84 -6.17
N GLU A 171 16.09 3.10 -6.00
CA GLU A 171 16.87 4.02 -6.85
C GLU A 171 16.98 3.52 -8.30
N SER A 172 16.97 2.20 -8.50
CA SER A 172 16.93 1.59 -9.83
C SER A 172 15.51 1.64 -10.42
N LEU A 173 14.52 1.21 -9.64
CA LEU A 173 13.12 1.10 -10.05
C LEU A 173 12.52 2.47 -10.37
N LEU A 174 12.69 3.47 -9.52
CA LEU A 174 11.96 4.76 -9.59
C LEU A 174 12.73 5.83 -10.38
N LYS A 175 13.38 5.42 -11.47
CA LYS A 175 13.88 6.31 -12.51
C LYS A 175 12.72 6.65 -13.44
N LEU A 176 12.20 7.86 -13.30
CA LEU A 176 11.01 8.30 -14.04
C LEU A 176 11.32 8.43 -15.54
N GLU A 177 10.38 7.95 -16.34
CA GLU A 177 10.35 8.19 -17.78
C GLU A 177 9.64 9.52 -18.09
N ASP A 178 9.86 10.05 -19.29
CA ASP A 178 9.36 11.37 -19.70
C ASP A 178 7.83 11.49 -19.55
N ASN A 179 7.09 10.43 -19.88
CA ASN A 179 5.63 10.38 -19.77
C ASN A 179 5.14 10.32 -18.31
N GLU A 180 5.89 9.65 -17.43
CA GLU A 180 5.61 9.59 -16.00
C GLU A 180 5.83 10.97 -15.35
N GLN A 181 6.88 11.68 -15.78
CA GLN A 181 7.11 13.06 -15.37
C GLN A 181 6.01 13.98 -15.90
N GLU A 182 5.63 13.85 -17.17
CA GLU A 182 4.54 14.63 -17.77
C GLU A 182 3.21 14.41 -17.05
N PHE A 183 2.91 13.16 -16.66
CA PHE A 183 1.74 12.85 -15.83
C PHE A 183 1.77 13.59 -14.48
N LEU A 184 2.90 13.56 -13.77
CA LEU A 184 3.04 14.25 -12.47
C LEU A 184 2.90 15.77 -12.64
N ASP A 185 3.44 16.32 -13.71
CA ASP A 185 3.36 17.75 -14.05
C ASP A 185 1.93 18.17 -14.38
N ALA A 186 1.22 17.40 -15.21
CA ALA A 186 -0.20 17.61 -15.50
C ALA A 186 -1.04 17.54 -14.23
N PHE A 187 -0.80 16.53 -13.37
CA PHE A 187 -1.53 16.37 -12.12
C PHE A 187 -1.29 17.55 -11.16
N ARG A 188 -0.04 18.06 -11.06
CA ARG A 188 0.29 19.28 -10.30
C ARG A 188 -0.48 20.49 -10.82
N ASN A 189 -0.63 20.59 -12.14
CA ASN A 189 -1.41 21.62 -12.83
C ASN A 189 -2.93 21.35 -12.82
N LYS A 190 -3.40 20.41 -11.99
CA LYS A 190 -4.83 20.07 -11.80
C LYS A 190 -5.49 19.45 -13.04
N THR A 191 -4.69 18.85 -13.92
CA THR A 191 -5.16 18.14 -15.10
C THR A 191 -4.91 16.65 -14.92
N TYR A 192 -5.99 15.85 -14.79
CA TYR A 192 -5.87 14.41 -14.63
C TYR A 192 -5.90 13.70 -16.00
N GLN A 193 -4.75 13.18 -16.43
CA GLN A 193 -4.56 12.48 -17.71
C GLN A 193 -3.89 11.12 -17.49
N PRO A 194 -4.62 10.10 -17.01
CA PRO A 194 -4.07 8.77 -16.76
C PRO A 194 -3.46 8.10 -18.02
N GLU A 195 -3.85 8.52 -19.22
CA GLU A 195 -3.30 8.08 -20.51
C GLU A 195 -1.82 8.44 -20.72
N LEU A 196 -1.30 9.47 -20.02
CA LEU A 196 0.14 9.75 -20.02
C LEU A 196 0.92 8.64 -19.30
N LEU A 197 0.29 8.02 -18.30
CA LEU A 197 0.93 7.05 -17.44
C LEU A 197 0.74 5.61 -17.94
N PHE A 198 -0.46 5.28 -18.42
CA PHE A 198 -0.83 3.92 -18.84
C PHE A 198 -1.28 3.86 -20.29
N GLU A 199 -0.63 3.01 -21.08
CA GLU A 199 -0.99 2.75 -22.49
C GLU A 199 -2.23 1.86 -22.62
N SER A 200 -2.47 1.00 -21.63
CA SER A 200 -3.63 0.08 -21.63
C SER A 200 -4.92 0.87 -21.48
N THR A 201 -5.77 0.79 -22.50
CA THR A 201 -7.09 1.42 -22.52
C THR A 201 -7.99 0.89 -21.40
N GLU A 202 -7.84 -0.39 -21.02
CA GLU A 202 -8.56 -0.98 -19.90
C GLU A 202 -8.16 -0.36 -18.56
N ILE A 203 -6.85 -0.19 -18.32
CA ILE A 203 -6.36 0.47 -17.10
C ILE A 203 -6.90 1.90 -17.06
N VAL A 204 -6.75 2.65 -18.14
CA VAL A 204 -7.23 4.04 -18.25
C VAL A 204 -8.71 4.12 -17.96
N GLU A 205 -9.55 3.22 -18.49
CA GLU A 205 -10.98 3.23 -18.25
C GLU A 205 -11.32 2.95 -16.77
N ARG A 206 -10.64 1.97 -16.12
CA ARG A 206 -10.86 1.66 -14.70
C ARG A 206 -10.60 2.86 -13.79
N ILE A 207 -9.56 3.63 -14.08
CA ILE A 207 -9.13 4.75 -13.23
C ILE A 207 -9.60 6.12 -13.72
N ARG A 208 -10.24 6.23 -14.90
CA ARG A 208 -10.72 7.51 -15.46
C ARG A 208 -11.52 8.34 -14.46
N ASN A 209 -12.38 7.66 -13.70
CA ASN A 209 -13.24 8.29 -12.71
C ASN A 209 -12.72 8.11 -11.27
N HIS A 210 -11.41 7.96 -11.09
CA HIS A 210 -10.82 7.73 -9.78
C HIS A 210 -11.16 8.89 -8.82
N PRO A 211 -11.91 8.66 -7.73
CA PRO A 211 -12.48 9.74 -6.91
C PRO A 211 -11.42 10.65 -6.29
N MET A 212 -10.33 10.08 -5.78
CA MET A 212 -9.22 10.88 -5.23
C MET A 212 -8.52 11.75 -6.28
N ALA A 213 -8.27 11.22 -7.48
CA ALA A 213 -7.62 11.96 -8.54
C ALA A 213 -8.48 13.16 -8.96
N LEU A 214 -9.77 12.90 -9.26
CA LEU A 214 -10.73 13.94 -9.63
C LEU A 214 -10.88 15.00 -8.54
N TRP A 215 -11.01 14.57 -7.28
CA TRP A 215 -11.13 15.51 -6.16
C TRP A 215 -9.91 16.43 -6.08
N LYS A 216 -8.69 15.90 -6.14
CA LYS A 216 -7.46 16.71 -6.09
C LYS A 216 -7.28 17.68 -7.25
N CYS A 217 -7.70 17.26 -8.45
CA CYS A 217 -7.70 18.09 -9.65
C CYS A 217 -8.86 19.09 -9.69
N SER A 218 -9.90 18.91 -8.86
CA SER A 218 -11.01 19.87 -8.74
C SER A 218 -10.77 21.00 -7.74
N GLN A 219 -9.75 20.89 -6.88
CA GLN A 219 -9.43 21.92 -5.90
C GLN A 219 -8.78 23.12 -6.57
N LYS A 220 -9.41 24.29 -6.41
CA LYS A 220 -8.89 25.59 -6.84
C LYS A 220 -7.73 26.06 -5.97
#